data_AF-A0A7S2B516-F1
#
_entry.id   AF-A0A7S2B516-F1
#
_cell.length_a   1.000
_cell.length_b   1.000
_cell.length_c   1.000
_cell.angle_alpha   90.00
_cell.angle_beta   90.00
_cell.angle_gamma   90.00
#
_symmetry.space_group_name_H-M   'P 1'
#
loop_
_entity.id
_entity.type
_entity.pdbx_description
1 polymer ?
#
loop_
_entity_poly.entity_id
_entity_poly.type
_entity_poly.pdbx_seq_one_letter_code
_entity_poly.pdbx_strand_id
1 'polypeptide(L)'
;RFSTSGTKIFVEFEAPTLRGAIPIDSNGDELPDYWRNSDKITRGPCDYFFDDFTMRTIPDSICQWTSDSYMYIELNPRATIMPGDLVRIRGNRLWAGRRTPSGMYLFSQPSTDFAVVQVPLYIPYPTVRIGGNYLIDTCSPLTLDGSESRDHGFRGTFVWSLNRTQPEKPEPHMREIGKVLGDLQDGPSSPQEIEFPAGVFEG
;
A
#
# COMPACT_ATOMS: atom_id res chain seq x y z
N ARG A 1 -14.36 -7.85 3.68
CA ARG A 1 -13.16 -8.04 4.54
C ARG A 1 -11.98 -7.29 3.93
N PHE A 2 -11.10 -6.71 4.75
CA PHE A 2 -9.89 -6.02 4.27
C PHE A 2 -8.62 -6.71 4.82
N SER A 3 -7.58 -6.90 4.00
CA SER A 3 -6.28 -7.38 4.48
C SER A 3 -5.14 -6.63 3.79
N THR A 4 -4.11 -6.20 4.53
CA THR A 4 -3.02 -5.38 3.99
C THR A 4 -1.77 -6.21 3.71
N SER A 5 -1.19 -6.10 2.52
CA SER A 5 0.13 -6.64 2.17
C SER A 5 0.98 -5.52 1.60
N GLY A 6 1.86 -4.92 2.40
CA GLY A 6 2.81 -3.89 1.96
C GLY A 6 2.13 -2.70 1.28
N THR A 7 2.11 -2.67 -0.05
CA THR A 7 1.50 -1.61 -0.88
C THR A 7 0.07 -1.91 -1.33
N LYS A 8 -0.51 -3.03 -0.89
CA LYS A 8 -1.83 -3.48 -1.34
C LYS A 8 -2.79 -3.64 -0.17
N ILE A 9 -4.01 -3.14 -0.36
CA ILE A 9 -5.16 -3.47 0.50
C ILE A 9 -6.09 -4.36 -0.30
N PHE A 10 -6.32 -5.58 0.15
CA PHE A 10 -7.31 -6.47 -0.45
C PHE A 10 -8.69 -6.13 0.07
N VAL A 11 -9.69 -6.15 -0.81
CA VAL A 11 -11.09 -5.88 -0.52
C VAL A 11 -11.91 -7.07 -1.01
N GLU A 12 -12.66 -7.65 -0.09
CA GLU A 12 -13.55 -8.79 -0.33
C GLU A 12 -15.01 -8.37 -0.07
N PHE A 13 -15.86 -8.65 -1.05
CA PHE A 13 -17.30 -8.43 -1.00
C PHE A 13 -18.02 -9.75 -0.66
N GLU A 14 -19.09 -9.67 0.12
CA GLU A 14 -19.89 -10.84 0.53
C GLU A 14 -20.62 -11.52 -0.64
N ALA A 15 -20.84 -10.79 -1.73
CA ALA A 15 -21.49 -11.28 -2.93
C ALA A 15 -20.74 -10.85 -4.19
N PRO A 16 -20.84 -11.60 -5.31
CA PRO A 16 -20.32 -11.18 -6.61
C PRO A 16 -20.92 -9.84 -7.04
N THR A 17 -20.02 -8.88 -7.28
CA THR A 17 -20.38 -7.54 -7.74
C THR A 17 -20.34 -7.45 -9.27
N LEU A 18 -20.93 -6.38 -9.78
CA LEU A 18 -20.83 -6.01 -11.19
C LEU A 18 -19.54 -5.22 -11.52
N ARG A 19 -18.53 -5.20 -10.62
CA ARG A 19 -17.24 -4.51 -10.81
C ARG A 19 -17.36 -3.05 -11.28
N GLY A 20 -18.31 -2.31 -10.70
CA GLY A 20 -18.59 -0.92 -11.08
C GLY A 20 -19.48 -0.73 -12.31
N ALA A 21 -19.90 -1.79 -12.99
CA ALA A 21 -20.92 -1.65 -14.04
C ALA A 21 -22.24 -1.21 -13.39
N ILE A 22 -22.83 -0.13 -13.92
CA ILE A 22 -24.08 0.42 -13.44
C ILE A 22 -25.22 -0.31 -14.16
N PRO A 23 -26.19 -0.91 -13.43
CA PRO A 23 -27.38 -1.49 -14.03
C PRO A 23 -28.18 -0.47 -14.85
N ILE A 24 -28.76 -0.92 -15.95
CA ILE A 24 -29.51 -0.10 -16.90
C ILE A 24 -31.00 -0.39 -16.72
N ASP A 25 -31.78 0.67 -16.47
CA ASP A 25 -33.23 0.70 -16.60
C ASP A 25 -33.56 1.14 -18.04
N SER A 26 -34.29 0.30 -18.77
CA SER A 26 -34.68 0.53 -20.15
C SER A 26 -36.16 0.87 -20.32
N ASN A 27 -36.94 0.75 -19.25
CA ASN A 27 -38.40 0.88 -19.28
C ASN A 27 -38.92 2.05 -18.41
N GLY A 28 -38.08 2.60 -17.54
CA GLY A 28 -38.33 3.78 -16.71
C GLY A 28 -39.07 3.49 -15.40
N ASP A 29 -39.12 2.24 -14.93
CA ASP A 29 -39.85 1.81 -13.74
C ASP A 29 -39.03 1.85 -12.44
N GLU A 30 -37.86 2.49 -12.46
CA GLU A 30 -36.90 2.58 -11.34
C GLU A 30 -36.20 1.26 -10.99
N LEU A 31 -36.58 0.14 -11.61
CA LEU A 31 -35.93 -1.15 -11.42
C LEU A 31 -34.95 -1.40 -12.58
N PRO A 32 -33.71 -1.81 -12.29
CA PRO A 32 -32.80 -2.15 -13.37
C PRO A 32 -33.23 -3.42 -14.12
N ASP A 33 -33.15 -3.37 -15.45
CA ASP A 33 -33.52 -4.47 -16.33
C ASP A 33 -32.34 -5.41 -16.63
N TYR A 34 -31.18 -4.83 -16.94
CA TYR A 34 -29.98 -5.59 -17.32
C TYR A 34 -28.69 -4.82 -17.02
N TRP A 35 -27.53 -5.46 -17.19
CA TRP A 35 -26.23 -4.78 -17.21
C TRP A 35 -25.42 -5.26 -18.41
N ARG A 36 -24.41 -4.48 -18.80
CA ARG A 36 -23.47 -4.90 -19.85
C ARG A 36 -22.16 -5.36 -19.23
N ASN A 37 -21.68 -6.53 -19.65
CA ASN A 37 -20.38 -7.03 -19.19
C ASN A 37 -19.20 -6.18 -19.70
N SER A 38 -19.38 -5.44 -20.80
CA SER A 38 -18.40 -4.47 -21.31
C SER A 38 -18.12 -3.32 -20.34
N ASP A 39 -19.08 -3.02 -19.47
CA ASP A 39 -19.03 -1.87 -18.58
C ASP A 39 -18.35 -2.23 -17.24
N LYS A 40 -17.99 -3.52 -17.06
CA LYS A 40 -17.21 -3.97 -15.92
C LYS A 40 -15.80 -3.37 -15.98
N ILE A 41 -15.37 -2.78 -14.87
CA ILE A 41 -14.04 -2.20 -14.76
C ILE A 41 -13.10 -3.28 -14.19
N THR A 42 -11.98 -3.51 -14.86
CA THR A 42 -10.93 -4.43 -14.36
C THR A 42 -9.87 -3.69 -13.55
N ARG A 43 -9.46 -2.49 -14.00
CA ARG A 43 -8.47 -1.64 -13.32
C ARG A 43 -8.83 -0.18 -13.58
N GLY A 44 -8.71 0.67 -12.56
CA GLY A 44 -9.01 2.09 -12.66
C GLY A 44 -8.68 2.86 -11.39
N PRO A 45 -8.87 4.18 -11.38
CA PRO A 45 -8.66 4.99 -10.20
C PRO A 45 -9.66 4.61 -9.09
N CYS A 46 -9.20 4.62 -7.84
CA CYS A 46 -10.03 4.19 -6.71
C CYS A 46 -11.17 5.15 -6.37
N ASP A 47 -11.07 6.41 -6.79
CA ASP A 47 -12.12 7.42 -6.61
C ASP A 47 -13.42 7.05 -7.34
N TYR A 48 -13.39 6.15 -8.32
CA TYR A 48 -14.60 5.63 -8.94
C TYR A 48 -15.46 4.82 -7.96
N PHE A 49 -14.82 4.06 -7.07
CA PHE A 49 -15.46 3.09 -6.18
C PHE A 49 -15.61 3.59 -4.74
N PHE A 50 -14.67 4.42 -4.29
CA PHE A 50 -14.62 4.93 -2.93
C PHE A 50 -14.92 6.43 -2.92
N ASP A 51 -15.56 6.92 -1.86
CA ASP A 51 -15.87 8.33 -1.76
C ASP A 51 -14.72 9.16 -1.15
N ASP A 52 -14.95 10.46 -1.07
CA ASP A 52 -13.97 11.45 -0.66
C ASP A 52 -13.44 11.26 0.77
N PHE A 53 -14.21 10.63 1.67
CA PHE A 53 -13.73 10.29 3.01
C PHE A 53 -12.57 9.29 2.92
N THR A 54 -12.77 8.20 2.17
CA THR A 54 -11.74 7.20 1.93
C THR A 54 -10.60 7.76 1.09
N MET A 55 -10.91 8.51 0.03
CA MET A 55 -9.88 9.03 -0.88
C MET A 55 -8.93 10.04 -0.22
N ARG A 56 -9.28 10.63 0.92
CA ARG A 56 -8.34 11.43 1.74
C ARG A 56 -7.20 10.60 2.33
N THR A 57 -7.44 9.33 2.65
CA THR A 57 -6.42 8.45 3.24
C THR A 57 -5.71 7.58 2.21
N ILE A 58 -6.30 7.40 1.02
CA ILE A 58 -5.70 6.68 -0.11
C ILE A 58 -5.64 7.52 -1.41
N PRO A 59 -5.11 8.76 -1.38
CA PRO A 59 -5.09 9.64 -2.54
C PRO A 59 -4.37 8.99 -3.72
N ASP A 60 -4.91 9.18 -4.93
CA ASP A 60 -4.31 8.73 -6.20
C ASP A 60 -3.93 7.23 -6.23
N SER A 61 -4.65 6.41 -5.46
CA SER A 61 -4.48 4.96 -5.43
C SER A 61 -5.25 4.30 -6.59
N ILE A 62 -4.74 3.14 -7.03
CA ILE A 62 -5.32 2.39 -8.17
C ILE A 62 -6.03 1.15 -7.66
N CYS A 63 -7.23 0.91 -8.17
CA CYS A 63 -8.08 -0.19 -7.81
C CYS A 63 -8.09 -1.23 -8.93
N GLN A 64 -7.88 -2.49 -8.60
CA GLN A 64 -7.87 -3.59 -9.56
C GLN A 64 -8.68 -4.78 -9.07
N TRP A 65 -9.61 -5.22 -9.89
CA TRP A 65 -10.43 -6.40 -9.65
C TRP A 65 -9.69 -7.66 -10.05
N THR A 66 -9.70 -8.65 -9.17
CA THR A 66 -9.18 -10.00 -9.44
C THR A 66 -10.32 -10.98 -9.76
N SER A 67 -11.54 -10.68 -9.30
CA SER A 67 -12.76 -11.42 -9.65
C SER A 67 -14.00 -10.53 -9.44
N ASP A 68 -15.22 -11.08 -9.51
CA ASP A 68 -16.43 -10.32 -9.21
C ASP A 68 -16.57 -9.97 -7.72
N SER A 69 -15.93 -10.73 -6.82
CA SER A 69 -16.03 -10.53 -5.35
C SER A 69 -14.74 -10.01 -4.71
N TYR A 70 -13.66 -9.88 -5.47
CA TYR A 70 -12.35 -9.52 -4.94
C TYR A 70 -11.69 -8.44 -5.77
N MET A 71 -11.15 -7.43 -5.08
CA MET A 71 -10.26 -6.42 -5.65
C MET A 71 -9.10 -6.14 -4.70
N TYR A 72 -8.08 -5.47 -5.20
CA TYR A 72 -7.07 -4.84 -4.36
C TYR A 72 -6.88 -3.37 -4.73
N ILE A 73 -6.48 -2.60 -3.73
CA ILE A 73 -6.10 -1.19 -3.81
C ILE A 73 -4.58 -1.16 -3.79
N GLU A 74 -3.97 -0.69 -4.86
CA GLU A 74 -2.56 -0.36 -4.94
C GLU A 74 -2.36 1.07 -4.42
N LEU A 75 -1.76 1.16 -3.23
CA LEU A 75 -1.62 2.41 -2.48
C LEU A 75 -0.55 3.31 -3.10
N ASN A 76 -0.89 4.59 -3.30
CA ASN A 76 0.09 5.63 -3.59
C ASN A 76 1.00 5.87 -2.37
N PRO A 77 2.30 6.15 -2.50
CA PRO A 77 3.19 6.45 -1.37
C PRO A 77 2.67 7.52 -0.39
N ARG A 78 1.84 8.45 -0.87
CA ARG A 78 1.19 9.48 -0.05
C ARG A 78 0.00 8.98 0.79
N ALA A 79 -0.44 7.75 0.61
CA ALA A 79 -1.52 7.16 1.40
C ALA A 79 -1.17 7.11 2.89
N THR A 80 -2.13 7.45 3.74
CA THR A 80 -2.00 7.52 5.19
C THR A 80 -2.89 6.53 5.92
N ILE A 81 -3.65 5.71 5.16
CA ILE A 81 -4.55 4.70 5.70
C ILE A 81 -3.81 3.68 6.59
N MET A 82 -4.43 3.35 7.74
CA MET A 82 -3.91 2.42 8.73
C MET A 82 -4.95 1.35 9.11
N PRO A 83 -4.52 0.20 9.66
CA PRO A 83 -5.47 -0.74 10.25
C PRO A 83 -6.30 -0.08 11.36
N GLY A 84 -7.60 -0.34 11.37
CA GLY A 84 -8.57 0.32 12.23
C GLY A 84 -9.29 1.50 11.57
N ASP A 85 -8.76 2.06 10.48
CA ASP A 85 -9.44 3.11 9.73
C ASP A 85 -10.71 2.60 9.06
N LEU A 86 -11.64 3.52 8.82
CA LEU A 86 -12.86 3.26 8.07
C LEU A 86 -12.63 3.49 6.58
N VAL A 87 -13.17 2.58 5.77
CA VAL A 87 -13.28 2.70 4.32
C VAL A 87 -14.75 2.73 3.97
N ARG A 88 -15.16 3.76 3.25
CA ARG A 88 -16.53 3.96 2.78
C ARG A 88 -16.58 3.88 1.26
N ILE A 89 -17.54 3.09 0.78
CA ILE A 89 -17.82 2.91 -0.64
C ILE A 89 -18.68 4.08 -1.12
N ARG A 90 -18.40 4.56 -2.32
CA ARG A 90 -19.21 5.58 -2.97
C ARG A 90 -20.59 5.02 -3.27
N GLY A 91 -21.62 5.69 -2.78
CA GLY A 91 -23.01 5.32 -3.04
C GLY A 91 -23.31 5.22 -4.54
N ASN A 92 -24.22 4.31 -4.90
CA ASN A 92 -24.67 4.04 -6.28
C ASN A 92 -23.57 3.58 -7.26
N ARG A 93 -22.37 3.20 -6.77
CA ARG A 93 -21.27 2.73 -7.64
C ARG A 93 -21.07 1.23 -7.67
N LEU A 94 -21.33 0.56 -6.56
CA LEU A 94 -21.16 -0.89 -6.47
C LEU A 94 -22.51 -1.57 -6.30
N TRP A 95 -22.83 -2.41 -7.29
CA TRP A 95 -24.04 -3.23 -7.34
C TRP A 95 -23.64 -4.70 -7.33
N ALA A 96 -24.40 -5.54 -6.64
CA ALA A 96 -24.36 -6.98 -6.86
C ALA A 96 -25.48 -7.37 -7.83
N GLY A 97 -25.18 -8.28 -8.73
CA GLY A 97 -26.16 -8.72 -9.71
C GLY A 97 -25.82 -10.08 -10.30
N ARG A 98 -26.84 -10.86 -10.62
CA ARG A 98 -26.69 -12.18 -11.24
C ARG A 98 -27.79 -12.44 -12.25
N ARG A 99 -27.48 -13.26 -13.25
CA ARG A 99 -28.48 -13.79 -14.17
C ARG A 99 -28.90 -15.17 -13.67
N THR A 100 -30.19 -15.34 -13.45
CA THR A 100 -30.79 -16.61 -13.04
C THR A 100 -30.72 -17.65 -14.16
N PRO A 101 -30.82 -18.95 -13.87
CA PRO A 101 -30.91 -19.99 -14.89
C PRO A 101 -32.07 -19.81 -15.87
N SER A 102 -33.17 -19.19 -15.42
CA SER A 102 -34.33 -18.83 -16.25
C SER A 102 -34.11 -17.56 -17.10
N GLY A 103 -32.90 -16.97 -17.06
CA GLY A 103 -32.52 -15.84 -17.89
C GLY A 103 -32.87 -14.46 -17.31
N MET A 104 -33.56 -14.40 -16.16
CA MET A 104 -33.93 -13.15 -15.49
C MET A 104 -32.74 -12.53 -14.75
N TYR A 105 -32.66 -11.20 -14.74
CA TYR A 105 -31.66 -10.44 -14.02
C TYR A 105 -32.14 -10.15 -12.60
N LEU A 106 -31.26 -10.35 -11.61
CA LEU A 106 -31.49 -10.01 -10.21
C LEU A 106 -30.41 -9.05 -9.75
N PHE A 107 -30.81 -8.00 -9.04
CA PHE A 107 -29.92 -6.95 -8.54
C PHE A 107 -30.08 -6.79 -7.04
N SER A 108 -28.99 -6.49 -6.33
CA SER A 108 -29.04 -5.97 -4.97
C SER A 108 -29.36 -4.47 -5.00
N GLN A 109 -29.67 -3.91 -3.83
CA GLN A 109 -29.54 -2.47 -3.64
C GLN A 109 -28.06 -2.03 -3.82
N PRO A 110 -27.81 -0.77 -4.21
CA PRO A 110 -26.45 -0.27 -4.31
C PRO A 110 -25.77 -0.23 -2.94
N SER A 111 -24.49 -0.57 -2.90
CA SER A 111 -23.69 -0.51 -1.68
C SER A 111 -23.55 0.93 -1.19
N THR A 112 -23.88 1.16 0.08
CA THR A 112 -23.67 2.43 0.80
C THR A 112 -22.91 2.25 2.11
N ASP A 113 -22.25 1.10 2.25
CA ASP A 113 -21.70 0.65 3.53
C ASP A 113 -20.28 1.16 3.81
N PHE A 114 -19.88 1.03 5.07
CA PHE A 114 -18.54 1.24 5.57
C PHE A 114 -17.94 -0.09 6.01
N ALA A 115 -16.61 -0.15 6.04
CA ALA A 115 -15.88 -1.28 6.56
C ALA A 115 -14.61 -0.84 7.26
N VAL A 116 -14.19 -1.61 8.25
CA VAL A 116 -12.94 -1.36 8.97
C VAL A 116 -11.80 -2.06 8.25
N VAL A 117 -10.68 -1.35 8.06
CA VAL A 117 -9.43 -1.95 7.57
C VAL A 117 -8.90 -2.90 8.63
N GLN A 118 -8.86 -4.19 8.32
CA GLN A 118 -8.35 -5.19 9.26
C GLN A 118 -6.87 -5.47 8.99
N VAL A 119 -6.16 -5.77 10.08
CA VAL A 119 -4.83 -6.35 10.01
C VAL A 119 -4.95 -7.75 9.39
N PRO A 120 -4.05 -8.14 8.46
CA PRO A 120 -4.03 -9.50 7.94
C PRO A 120 -3.86 -10.52 9.08
N LEU A 121 -4.46 -11.70 8.93
CA LEU A 121 -4.38 -12.76 9.93
C LEU A 121 -2.93 -13.23 10.18
N TYR A 122 -2.08 -13.13 9.15
CA TYR A 122 -0.68 -13.45 9.22
C TYR A 122 0.13 -12.21 8.86
N ILE A 123 0.92 -11.74 9.81
CA ILE A 123 1.92 -10.69 9.60
C ILE A 123 3.27 -11.40 9.54
N PRO A 124 3.94 -11.45 8.37
CA PRO A 124 5.27 -12.01 8.29
C PRO A 124 6.25 -11.18 9.15
N TYR A 125 7.28 -11.83 9.68
CA TYR A 125 8.37 -11.11 10.34
C TYR A 125 9.17 -10.33 9.30
N PRO A 126 9.50 -9.04 9.56
CA PRO A 126 10.30 -8.25 8.65
C PRO A 126 11.66 -8.92 8.44
N THR A 127 12.05 -9.08 7.17
CA THR A 127 13.36 -9.61 6.81
C THR A 127 14.22 -8.46 6.32
N VAL A 128 15.21 -8.10 7.13
CA VAL A 128 16.17 -7.05 6.79
C VAL A 128 17.20 -7.62 5.82
N ARG A 129 17.32 -7.01 4.64
CA ARG A 129 18.39 -7.25 3.68
C ARG A 129 19.09 -5.92 3.42
N ILE A 130 20.36 -5.86 3.77
CA ILE A 130 21.20 -4.70 3.55
C ILE A 130 22.16 -5.06 2.41
N GLY A 131 22.01 -4.39 1.28
CA GLY A 131 22.99 -4.35 0.21
C GLY A 131 24.04 -3.27 0.50
N GLY A 132 25.20 -3.37 -0.13
CA GLY A 132 26.25 -2.37 0.01
C GLY A 132 27.64 -2.90 -0.33
N ASN A 133 28.61 -1.99 -0.31
CA ASN A 133 30.02 -2.33 -0.52
C ASN A 133 30.60 -2.94 0.76
N TYR A 134 30.99 -4.22 0.70
CA TYR A 134 31.64 -4.93 1.81
C TYR A 134 33.15 -4.65 1.89
N LEU A 135 33.74 -4.17 0.79
CA LEU A 135 35.14 -3.77 0.70
C LEU A 135 35.16 -2.25 0.59
N ILE A 136 35.67 -1.61 1.62
CA ILE A 136 35.75 -0.16 1.73
C ILE A 136 37.22 0.20 1.57
N ASP A 137 37.55 0.93 0.50
CA ASP A 137 38.82 1.65 0.45
C ASP A 137 38.63 3.04 1.08
N THR A 138 39.73 3.70 1.48
CA THR A 138 39.69 5.03 2.11
C THR A 138 39.14 6.11 1.18
N CYS A 139 39.12 5.87 -0.13
CA CYS A 139 38.75 6.85 -1.16
C CYS A 139 37.29 6.71 -1.63
N SER A 140 36.59 5.67 -1.20
CA SER A 140 35.26 5.32 -1.68
C SER A 140 34.20 5.55 -0.59
N PRO A 141 33.04 6.11 -0.94
CA PRO A 141 31.93 6.19 -0.01
C PRO A 141 31.40 4.79 0.31
N LEU A 142 30.90 4.61 1.55
CA LEU A 142 30.15 3.43 1.95
C LEU A 142 28.66 3.74 1.84
N THR A 143 27.99 3.03 0.95
CA THR A 143 26.53 3.04 0.87
C THR A 143 26.00 1.72 1.43
N LEU A 144 25.10 1.82 2.41
CA LEU A 144 24.28 0.69 2.87
C LEU A 144 22.84 0.94 2.45
N ASP A 145 22.26 0.00 1.71
CA ASP A 145 20.92 0.09 1.17
C ASP A 145 20.02 -1.03 1.72
N GLY A 146 19.01 -0.65 2.48
CA GLY A 146 17.97 -1.52 3.02
C GLY A 146 16.80 -1.79 2.09
N SER A 147 16.78 -1.23 0.87
CA SER A 147 15.64 -1.26 -0.06
C SER A 147 15.19 -2.65 -0.48
N GLU A 148 16.07 -3.66 -0.43
CA GLU A 148 15.74 -5.06 -0.71
C GLU A 148 15.06 -5.78 0.46
N SER A 149 14.93 -5.13 1.61
CA SER A 149 14.23 -5.69 2.75
C SER A 149 12.78 -5.98 2.40
N ARG A 150 12.22 -6.99 3.04
CA ARG A 150 10.87 -7.48 2.74
C ARG A 150 10.06 -7.54 4.01
N ASP A 151 8.75 -7.65 3.83
CA ASP A 151 7.82 -8.00 4.92
C ASP A 151 7.76 -6.98 6.06
N HIS A 152 8.26 -5.75 5.84
CA HIS A 152 8.19 -4.62 6.78
C HIS A 152 6.96 -3.72 6.58
N GLY A 153 5.98 -4.17 5.79
CA GLY A 153 4.77 -3.40 5.49
C GLY A 153 4.98 -2.20 4.56
N PHE A 154 3.95 -1.34 4.47
CA PHE A 154 3.87 -0.19 3.56
C PHE A 154 4.96 0.87 3.77
N ARG A 155 5.50 0.93 5.00
CA ARG A 155 6.48 1.92 5.45
C ARG A 155 7.41 1.28 6.48
N GLY A 156 8.35 0.46 6.01
CA GLY A 156 9.44 0.02 6.87
C GLY A 156 10.28 1.24 7.23
N THR A 157 10.36 1.58 8.51
CA THR A 157 11.30 2.60 9.01
C THR A 157 12.59 1.91 9.40
N PHE A 158 13.71 2.38 8.85
CA PHE A 158 15.03 1.85 9.18
C PHE A 158 15.63 2.66 10.30
N VAL A 159 15.99 2.00 11.40
CA VAL A 159 16.76 2.64 12.46
C VAL A 159 18.20 2.21 12.31
N TRP A 160 19.02 3.11 11.79
CA TRP A 160 20.46 2.91 11.67
C TRP A 160 21.13 3.24 13.00
N SER A 161 22.01 2.35 13.46
CA SER A 161 22.81 2.58 14.66
C SER A 161 24.19 1.96 14.52
N LEU A 162 25.19 2.64 15.05
CA LEU A 162 26.53 2.08 15.17
C LEU A 162 26.57 1.17 16.40
N ASN A 163 26.70 -0.14 16.18
CA ASN A 163 26.83 -1.09 17.28
C ASN A 163 28.25 -1.12 17.87
N ARG A 164 29.26 -1.26 17.01
CA ARG A 164 30.67 -1.34 17.41
C ARG A 164 31.56 -0.74 16.34
N THR A 165 32.61 -0.06 16.77
CA THR A 165 33.77 0.27 15.94
C THR A 165 35.05 -0.01 16.71
N GLN A 166 36.11 -0.37 15.99
CA GLN A 166 37.48 -0.47 16.49
C GLN A 166 38.38 0.30 15.54
N PRO A 167 38.45 1.63 15.66
CA PRO A 167 39.28 2.41 14.77
C PRO A 167 40.76 2.24 15.16
N GLU A 168 41.66 2.31 14.18
CA GLU A 168 43.09 2.44 14.47
C GLU A 168 43.41 3.80 15.14
N LYS A 169 42.60 4.85 14.86
CA LYS A 169 42.66 6.17 15.51
C LYS A 169 41.28 6.65 16.00
N PRO A 170 41.11 7.02 17.29
CA PRO A 170 39.80 7.29 17.88
C PRO A 170 39.10 8.59 17.42
N GLU A 171 39.81 9.56 16.86
CA GLU A 171 39.24 10.79 16.25
C GLU A 171 39.91 11.06 14.90
N PRO A 172 39.18 11.48 13.84
CA PRO A 172 37.82 12.05 13.76
C PRO A 172 36.66 11.06 13.45
N HIS A 173 36.94 9.76 13.32
CA HIS A 173 36.02 8.71 12.86
C HIS A 173 34.67 8.66 13.60
N MET A 174 34.69 8.60 14.94
CA MET A 174 33.48 8.51 15.77
C MET A 174 32.56 9.73 15.63
N ARG A 175 33.16 10.92 15.45
CA ARG A 175 32.42 12.17 15.33
C ARG A 175 31.69 12.25 13.99
N GLU A 176 32.34 11.87 12.91
CA GLU A 176 31.74 11.92 11.57
C GLU A 176 30.64 10.87 11.41
N ILE A 177 30.83 9.65 11.94
CA ILE A 177 29.74 8.64 11.97
C ILE A 177 28.57 9.12 12.85
N GLY A 178 28.86 9.68 14.02
CA GLY A 178 27.83 10.21 14.91
C GLY A 178 27.02 11.34 14.25
N LYS A 179 27.67 12.19 13.46
CA LYS A 179 27.03 13.25 12.69
C LYS A 179 26.09 12.69 11.63
N VAL A 180 26.56 11.75 10.80
CA VAL A 180 25.72 11.08 9.79
C VAL A 180 24.50 10.41 10.43
N LEU A 181 24.70 9.71 11.55
CA LEU A 181 23.59 9.06 12.27
C LEU A 181 22.62 10.05 12.92
N GLY A 182 23.11 11.18 13.44
CA GLY A 182 22.28 12.25 13.99
C GLY A 182 21.41 12.93 12.92
N ASP A 183 22.01 13.28 11.78
CA ASP A 183 21.32 13.90 10.64
C ASP A 183 20.17 13.01 10.11
N LEU A 184 20.30 11.69 10.23
CA LEU A 184 19.26 10.71 9.84
C LEU A 184 18.10 10.58 10.82
N GLN A 185 18.31 10.94 12.10
CA GLN A 185 17.29 10.85 13.15
C GLN A 185 16.41 12.11 13.22
N ASP A 186 16.91 13.26 12.75
CA ASP A 186 16.19 14.53 12.74
C ASP A 186 15.23 14.70 11.53
N GLY A 187 15.21 13.75 10.60
CA GLY A 187 14.31 13.74 9.44
C GLY A 187 12.96 13.05 9.68
N PRO A 188 11.88 13.45 8.99
CA PRO A 188 10.54 12.85 9.15
C PRO A 188 10.41 11.39 8.67
N SER A 189 11.46 10.83 8.07
CA SER A 189 11.57 9.42 7.68
C SER A 189 13.03 9.02 7.69
N SER A 190 13.42 8.06 8.54
CA SER A 190 14.76 7.48 8.46
C SER A 190 14.89 6.74 7.11
N PRO A 191 15.86 7.12 6.26
CA PRO A 191 15.93 6.64 4.89
C PRO A 191 16.32 5.16 4.83
N GLN A 192 15.88 4.52 3.74
CA GLN A 192 16.25 3.16 3.37
C GLN A 192 17.74 3.01 3.10
N GLU A 193 18.39 4.11 2.72
CA GLU A 193 19.80 4.17 2.35
C GLU A 193 20.54 5.10 3.32
N ILE A 194 21.74 4.68 3.72
CA ILE A 194 22.69 5.50 4.46
C ILE A 194 24.00 5.56 3.67
N GLU A 195 24.51 6.77 3.49
CA GLU A 195 25.77 7.03 2.83
C GLU A 195 26.76 7.62 3.83
N PHE A 196 27.95 7.01 3.92
CA PHE A 196 29.09 7.56 4.61
C PHE A 196 30.09 8.09 3.57
N PRO A 197 30.55 9.35 3.68
CA PRO A 197 31.48 9.90 2.73
C PRO A 197 32.84 9.18 2.76
N ALA A 198 33.60 9.33 1.66
CA ALA A 198 34.99 8.86 1.60
C ALA A 198 35.83 9.48 2.73
N GLY A 199 36.86 8.77 3.18
CA GLY A 199 37.75 9.23 4.25
C GLY A 199 37.20 9.08 5.68
N VAL A 200 35.90 8.77 5.86
CA VAL A 200 35.32 8.56 7.20
C VAL A 200 35.98 7.39 7.93
N PHE A 201 36.37 6.37 7.17
CA PHE A 201 37.04 5.16 7.67
C PHE A 201 38.57 5.23 7.59
N GLU A 202 39.16 6.42 7.36
CA GLU A 202 40.61 6.60 7.47
C GLU A 202 41.05 6.42 8.94
N GLY A 203 41.66 5.26 9.20
CA GLY A 203 42.39 4.91 10.42
C GLY A 203 43.87 5.23 10.28
#